data_AF-A0A7G8HBI9-F1
#
_entry.id   AF-A0A7G8HBI9-F1
#
_cell.length_a   1.000
_cell.length_b   1.000
_cell.length_c   1.000
_cell.angle_alpha   90.00
_cell.angle_beta   90.00
_cell.angle_gamma   90.00
#
_symmetry.space_group_name_H-M   'P 1'
#
loop_
_entity.id
_entity.type
_entity.pdbx_description
1 polymer ?
#
loop_
_entity_poly.entity_id
_entity_poly.type
_entity_poly.pdbx_seq_one_letter_code
_entity_poly.pdbx_strand_id
1 'polypeptide(L)'
;MIDPGGLHDPSQPSDDPPGYAPRGDFLMGLAEEAIKETRRRKVEKEIAVLSSALKDGKDKMPSRRYKQLMNRLAKLKSQLNSNP
;
A
#
# COMPACT_ATOMS: atom_id res chain seq x y z
N MET A 1 -48.65 15.48 -16.46
CA MET A 1 -48.67 15.26 -15.01
C MET A 1 -48.37 13.79 -14.78
N ILE A 2 -47.28 13.47 -14.10
CA ILE A 2 -46.96 12.09 -13.70
C ILE A 2 -47.46 11.92 -12.27
N ASP A 3 -48.24 10.87 -12.04
CA ASP A 3 -48.90 10.55 -10.77
C ASP A 3 -47.86 10.13 -9.70
N PRO A 4 -47.84 10.70 -8.48
CA PRO A 4 -46.79 10.45 -7.48
C PRO A 4 -47.12 9.27 -6.56
N GLY A 5 -47.72 8.21 -7.10
CA GLY A 5 -48.37 7.15 -6.31
C GLY A 5 -48.03 5.72 -6.72
N GLY A 6 -46.90 5.48 -7.37
CA GLY A 6 -46.45 4.11 -7.68
C GLY A 6 -45.89 3.43 -6.43
N LEU A 7 -46.77 2.82 -5.63
CA LEU A 7 -46.36 1.79 -4.67
C LEU A 7 -45.52 0.76 -5.42
N HIS A 8 -44.29 0.58 -4.96
CA HIS A 8 -43.40 -0.49 -5.39
C HIS A 8 -44.15 -1.80 -5.19
N ASP A 9 -44.50 -2.48 -6.28
CA ASP A 9 -45.09 -3.81 -6.23
C ASP A 9 -43.98 -4.78 -5.78
N PRO A 10 -44.06 -5.38 -4.58
CA PRO A 10 -43.03 -6.29 -4.09
C PRO A 10 -43.04 -7.64 -4.83
N SER A 11 -43.98 -7.85 -5.76
CA SER A 11 -44.11 -9.10 -6.53
C SER A 11 -43.28 -9.15 -7.81
N GLN A 12 -42.60 -8.07 -8.19
CA GLN A 12 -41.62 -8.13 -9.28
C GLN A 12 -40.27 -8.62 -8.71
N PRO A 13 -39.73 -9.76 -9.17
CA PRO A 13 -38.35 -10.10 -8.88
C PRO A 13 -37.48 -8.99 -9.48
N SER A 14 -36.68 -8.32 -8.64
CA SER A 14 -35.67 -7.40 -9.13
C SER A 14 -34.75 -8.18 -10.06
N ASP A 15 -34.71 -7.85 -11.35
CA ASP A 15 -33.75 -8.39 -12.32
C ASP A 15 -32.30 -7.95 -12.02
N ASP A 16 -32.07 -7.25 -10.90
CA ASP A 16 -30.74 -7.01 -10.40
C ASP A 16 -30.05 -8.35 -10.09
N PRO A 17 -28.90 -8.65 -10.72
CA PRO A 17 -28.15 -9.83 -10.38
C PRO A 17 -27.85 -9.80 -8.88
N PRO A 18 -27.90 -10.95 -8.18
CA PRO A 18 -27.63 -10.98 -6.75
C PRO A 18 -26.29 -10.30 -6.50
N GLY A 19 -26.33 -9.17 -5.79
CA GLY A 19 -25.15 -8.36 -5.52
C GLY A 19 -24.09 -9.23 -4.87
N TYR A 20 -23.07 -9.61 -5.63
CA TYR A 20 -22.00 -10.48 -5.13
C TYR A 20 -21.12 -9.65 -4.19
N ALA A 21 -21.55 -9.48 -2.95
CA ALA A 21 -20.70 -8.93 -1.91
C ALA A 21 -19.55 -9.92 -1.69
N PRO A 22 -18.28 -9.51 -1.88
CA PRO A 22 -17.15 -10.38 -1.63
C PRO A 22 -17.21 -10.91 -0.20
N ARG A 23 -16.89 -12.20 -0.01
CA ARG A 23 -16.85 -12.80 1.33
C ARG A 23 -15.90 -12.00 2.23
N GLY A 24 -16.24 -11.88 3.51
CA GLY A 24 -15.43 -11.13 4.49
C GLY A 24 -13.94 -11.51 4.47
N ASP A 25 -13.64 -12.79 4.31
CA ASP A 25 -12.27 -13.31 4.23
C ASP A 25 -11.48 -12.77 3.03
N PHE A 26 -12.15 -12.54 1.90
CA PHE A 26 -11.52 -11.97 0.71
C PHE A 26 -11.14 -10.50 0.94
N LEU A 27 -12.04 -9.71 1.54
CA LEU A 27 -11.76 -8.32 1.90
C LEU A 27 -10.62 -8.22 2.93
N MET A 28 -10.60 -9.15 3.89
CA MET A 28 -9.55 -9.24 4.89
C MET A 28 -8.18 -9.57 4.26
N GLY A 29 -8.14 -10.53 3.34
CA GLY A 29 -6.92 -10.87 2.59
C GLY A 29 -6.38 -9.69 1.78
N LEU A 30 -7.25 -8.97 1.06
CA LEU A 30 -6.86 -7.76 0.32
C LEU A 30 -6.31 -6.67 1.24
N ALA A 31 -6.90 -6.48 2.43
CA ALA A 31 -6.41 -5.50 3.39
C ALA A 31 -5.02 -5.87 3.92
N GLU A 32 -4.78 -7.16 4.22
CA GLU A 32 -3.46 -7.62 4.64
C GLU A 32 -2.39 -7.43 3.56
N GLU A 33 -2.71 -7.74 2.30
CA GLU A 33 -1.82 -7.52 1.17
C GLU A 33 -1.51 -6.03 0.97
N ALA A 34 -2.52 -5.17 1.02
CA ALA A 34 -2.34 -3.72 0.90
C ALA A 34 -1.45 -3.16 2.02
N ILE A 35 -1.57 -3.68 3.24
CA ILE A 35 -0.70 -3.30 4.36
C ILE A 35 0.75 -3.74 4.10
N LYS A 36 0.97 -4.97 3.64
CA LYS A 36 2.31 -5.49 3.30
C LYS A 36 2.96 -4.65 2.20
N GLU A 37 2.23 -4.40 1.12
CA GLU A 37 2.67 -3.57 0.00
C GLU A 37 3.01 -2.14 0.44
N THR A 38 2.18 -1.55 1.30
CA THR A 38 2.45 -0.21 1.85
C THR A 38 3.73 -0.19 2.69
N ARG A 39 3.99 -1.23 3.49
CA ARG A 39 5.23 -1.36 4.27
C ARG A 39 6.44 -1.49 3.33
N ARG A 40 6.34 -2.32 2.29
CA ARG A 40 7.38 -2.49 1.27
C ARG A 40 7.73 -1.17 0.58
N ARG A 41 6.72 -0.44 0.08
CA ARG A 41 6.91 0.88 -0.55
C ARG A 41 7.57 1.90 0.36
N LYS A 42 7.28 1.88 1.66
CA LYS A 42 7.93 2.79 2.63
C LYS A 42 9.43 2.51 2.72
N VAL A 43 9.84 1.24 2.76
CA VAL A 43 11.24 0.83 2.77
C VAL A 43 11.93 1.22 1.47
N GLU A 44 11.30 0.98 0.31
CA GLU A 44 11.83 1.36 -1.00
C GLU A 44 12.04 2.88 -1.13
N LYS A 45 11.07 3.69 -0.66
CA LYS A 45 11.21 5.16 -0.62
C LYS A 45 12.38 5.59 0.26
N GLU A 46 12.54 5.00 1.42
CA GLU A 46 13.65 5.33 2.32
C GLU A 46 15.01 4.96 1.71
N ILE A 47 15.10 3.81 1.04
CA ILE A 47 16.28 3.39 0.27
C ILE A 47 16.61 4.41 -0.82
N ALA A 48 15.61 4.89 -1.57
CA ALA A 48 15.81 5.88 -2.63
C ALA A 48 16.35 7.20 -2.07
N VAL A 49 15.75 7.71 -0.99
CA VAL A 49 16.20 8.95 -0.32
C VAL A 49 17.64 8.82 0.19
N LEU A 50 17.94 7.72 0.89
CA LEU A 50 19.28 7.49 1.42
C LEU A 50 20.32 7.32 0.30
N SER A 51 19.97 6.62 -0.77
CA SER A 51 20.87 6.44 -1.92
C SER A 51 21.18 7.77 -2.60
N SER A 52 20.17 8.64 -2.75
CA SER A 52 20.36 10.00 -3.28
C SER A 52 21.26 10.83 -2.37
N ALA A 53 20.96 10.86 -1.06
CA ALA A 53 21.74 11.62 -0.08
C ALA A 53 23.20 11.16 0.00
N LEU A 54 23.47 9.86 -0.16
CA LEU A 54 24.81 9.30 -0.16
C LEU A 54 25.57 9.59 -1.46
N LYS A 55 24.88 9.64 -2.61
CA LYS A 55 25.48 9.99 -3.91
C LYS A 55 26.06 11.41 -3.89
N ASP A 56 25.34 12.35 -3.28
CA ASP A 56 25.75 13.76 -3.21
C ASP A 56 26.64 14.08 -2.00
N GLY A 57 26.69 13.18 -1.01
CA GLY A 57 27.22 13.44 0.33
C GLY A 57 28.63 12.91 0.62
N LYS A 58 29.26 12.15 -0.29
CA LYS A 58 30.55 11.47 -0.01
C LYS A 58 31.65 12.44 0.46
N ASP A 59 31.73 13.61 -0.15
CA ASP A 59 32.74 14.64 0.18
C ASP A 59 32.18 15.79 1.03
N LYS A 60 30.85 15.87 1.18
CA LYS A 60 30.15 16.97 1.86
C LYS A 60 29.69 16.61 3.29
N MET A 61 29.76 15.34 3.68
CA MET A 61 29.33 14.87 5.00
C MET A 61 30.50 14.42 5.87
N PRO A 62 30.42 14.61 7.20
CA PRO A 62 31.34 14.00 8.14
C PRO A 62 31.36 12.47 7.95
N SER A 63 32.56 11.88 7.91
CA SER A 63 32.77 10.44 7.68
C SER A 63 31.93 9.54 8.59
N ARG A 64 31.74 9.94 9.87
CA ARG A 64 30.88 9.22 10.83
C ARG A 64 29.43 9.15 10.38
N ARG A 65 28.86 10.28 9.93
CA ARG A 65 27.47 10.37 9.48
C ARG A 65 27.27 9.58 8.19
N TYR A 66 28.21 9.68 7.25
CA TYR A 66 28.19 8.90 6.01
C TYR A 66 28.17 7.39 6.27
N LYS A 67 29.02 6.90 7.18
CA LYS A 67 29.04 5.48 7.59
C LYS A 67 27.71 5.04 8.23
N GLN A 68 27.10 5.88 9.07
CA GLN A 68 25.79 5.57 9.66
C GLN A 68 24.69 5.43 8.60
N LEU A 69 24.66 6.35 7.62
CA LEU A 69 23.70 6.30 6.52
C LEU A 69 23.92 5.06 5.63
N MET A 70 25.18 4.70 5.34
CA MET A 70 25.52 3.47 4.63
C MET A 70 25.06 2.20 5.36
N ASN A 71 25.31 2.12 6.67
CA ASN A 71 24.86 0.99 7.48
C ASN A 71 23.34 0.88 7.52
N ARG A 72 22.63 2.02 7.62
CA ARG A 72 21.17 2.07 7.55
C ARG A 72 20.65 1.60 6.20
N LEU A 73 21.26 2.06 5.10
CA LEU A 73 20.92 1.63 3.75
C LEU A 73 21.09 0.11 3.58
N ALA A 74 22.21 -0.46 4.07
CA ALA A 74 22.46 -1.89 4.01
C ALA A 74 21.40 -2.69 4.79
N LYS A 75 21.01 -2.21 5.98
CA LYS A 75 19.95 -2.83 6.78
C LYS A 75 18.60 -2.82 6.06
N LEU A 76 18.21 -1.70 5.45
CA LEU A 76 16.94 -1.58 4.73
C LEU A 76 16.90 -2.46 3.49
N LYS A 77 18.01 -2.57 2.73
CA LYS A 77 18.13 -3.50 1.60
C LYS A 77 18.00 -4.96 2.05
N SER A 78 18.62 -5.31 3.16
CA SER A 78 18.49 -6.65 3.76
C SER A 78 17.04 -6.95 4.16
N GLN A 79 16.37 -5.99 4.80
CA GLN A 79 14.95 -6.12 5.19
C GLN A 79 14.04 -6.36 3.97
N LEU A 80 14.26 -5.64 2.88
CA LEU A 80 13.51 -5.81 1.63
C LEU A 80 13.73 -7.19 1.02
N ASN A 81 14.95 -7.72 1.06
CA ASN A 81 15.27 -9.04 0.53
C ASN A 81 14.77 -10.19 1.42
N SER A 82 14.68 -9.98 2.73
CA SER A 82 14.22 -11.00 3.70
C SER A 82 12.70 -11.12 3.79
N ASN A 83 11.96 -10.12 3.32
CA ASN A 83 10.50 -10.04 3.47
C ASN A 83 9.90 -9.55 2.14
N PRO A 84 9.86 -10.43 1.10
CA PRO A 84 9.42 -10.08 -0.25
C PRO A 84 7.95 -9.64 -0.30
#